data_AF-A0AAV0VA58-F1
#
_entry.id   AF-A0AAV0VA58-F1
#
_cell.length_a   1.000
_cell.length_b   1.000
_cell.length_c   1.000
_cell.angle_alpha   90.00
_cell.angle_beta   90.00
_cell.angle_gamma   90.00
#
_symmetry.space_group_name_H-M   'P 1'
#
loop_
_entity.id
_entity.type
_entity.pdbx_description
1 polymer ?
#
loop_
_entity_poly.entity_id
_entity_poly.type
_entity_poly.pdbx_seq_one_letter_code
_entity_poly.pdbx_strand_id
1 'polypeptide(L)'
;MTSRMAKYSLLLFLMTAVVTILCMLVLVIQITSVAVASANFKRFGIGESSKIAAMQQLAKRKICVDLLPAESVNDNYCDCQDGSDELNTSACSYVLLNSEKPPFDDGVCDCCDGSDEVEGMRVDTCEMEWQRRLKELQERLEVVQNGQITRKAYLTDAVVKVEQLKENLARLAEAYQADHHAFKDLRRREQRDSELRGELEQSYNVLRMKQNMVYIQSRVVDPGTFSDAIWKLAFVELVSQCFSYVVNEKELKGGTPNVIPRTYEMVLCPFQNISQDEPSYPQWAKKERQTKGGITVTDESKEEEEISRPIGLGIWNGWQEPVSFARVQSYNYGDPCANGQERQTRVELSCSTRNRVVSVEEHEMCKYAIHFETPAACDGVEEKELLDEIAQVKQFLSKGQQQDEAKIEQIEGHEEL
;
A
#
# COMPACT_ATOMS: atom_id res chain seq x y z
N MET A 1 22.86 83.91 15.12
CA MET A 1 22.33 82.57 15.47
C MET A 1 21.92 81.71 14.27
N THR A 2 22.21 82.10 13.03
CA THR A 2 21.80 81.38 11.80
C THR A 2 22.84 80.39 11.25
N SER A 3 24.11 80.46 11.67
CA SER A 3 25.19 79.59 11.16
C SER A 3 25.23 78.19 11.79
N ARG A 4 24.74 78.00 13.02
CA ARG A 4 24.76 76.70 13.71
C ARG A 4 23.65 75.76 13.23
N MET A 5 22.44 76.26 12.94
CA MET A 5 21.34 75.40 12.46
C MET A 5 21.57 74.82 11.06
N ALA A 6 22.21 75.59 10.15
CA ALA A 6 22.57 75.08 8.83
C ALA A 6 23.60 73.93 8.89
N LYS A 7 24.55 74.00 9.83
CA LYS A 7 25.55 72.94 10.03
C LYS A 7 24.95 71.66 10.59
N TYR A 8 24.00 71.76 11.53
CA TYR A 8 23.29 70.59 12.06
C TYR A 8 22.37 69.94 11.03
N SER A 9 21.70 70.73 10.19
CA SER A 9 20.87 70.21 9.10
C SER A 9 21.72 69.48 8.04
N LEU A 10 22.88 70.03 7.67
CA LEU A 10 23.81 69.38 6.75
C LEU A 10 24.40 68.09 7.34
N LEU A 11 24.73 68.09 8.64
CA LEU A 11 25.23 66.88 9.32
C LEU A 11 24.17 65.78 9.37
N LEU A 12 22.91 66.13 9.64
CA LEU A 12 21.81 65.17 9.67
C LEU A 12 21.59 64.55 8.29
N PHE A 13 21.66 65.36 7.23
CA PHE A 13 21.50 64.91 5.85
C PHE A 13 22.66 64.00 5.39
N LEU A 14 23.88 64.30 5.82
CA LEU A 14 25.04 63.43 5.58
C LEU A 14 24.90 62.10 6.32
N MET A 15 24.42 62.10 7.57
CA MET A 15 24.22 60.86 8.32
C MET A 15 23.11 59.99 7.74
N THR A 16 22.00 60.55 7.27
CA THR A 16 20.94 59.78 6.60
C THR A 16 21.40 59.24 5.24
N ALA A 17 22.20 60.00 4.48
CA ALA A 17 22.80 59.52 3.24
C ALA A 17 23.77 58.35 3.48
N VAL A 18 24.59 58.40 4.52
CA VAL A 18 25.51 57.31 4.87
C VAL A 18 24.76 56.04 5.30
N VAL A 19 23.69 56.18 6.11
CA VAL A 19 22.87 55.04 6.55
C VAL A 19 22.14 54.39 5.38
N THR A 20 21.61 55.18 4.44
CA THR A 20 20.93 54.64 3.25
C THR A 20 21.90 53.94 2.30
N ILE A 21 23.11 54.48 2.10
CA ILE A 21 24.16 53.83 1.31
C ILE A 21 24.62 52.51 1.97
N LEU A 22 24.78 52.48 3.30
CA LEU A 22 25.10 51.26 4.04
C LEU A 22 24.00 50.20 3.91
N CYS A 23 22.72 50.58 4.04
CA CYS A 23 21.60 49.66 3.83
C CYS A 23 21.56 49.09 2.41
N MET A 24 21.80 49.93 1.39
CA MET A 24 21.85 49.47 -0.01
C MET A 24 23.04 48.52 -0.25
N LEU A 25 24.20 48.78 0.35
CA LEU A 25 25.35 47.87 0.29
C LEU A 25 25.05 46.51 0.94
N VAL A 26 24.37 46.49 2.09
CA VAL A 26 23.96 45.23 2.75
C VAL A 26 22.96 44.46 1.89
N LEU A 27 21.99 45.13 1.26
CA LEU A 27 21.05 44.50 0.32
C LEU A 27 21.76 43.91 -0.90
N VAL A 28 22.74 44.62 -1.48
CA VAL A 28 23.54 44.10 -2.60
C VAL A 28 24.37 42.89 -2.17
N ILE A 29 24.96 42.90 -0.98
CA ILE A 29 25.72 41.76 -0.44
C ILE A 29 24.80 40.54 -0.28
N GLN A 30 23.60 40.71 0.29
CA GLN A 30 22.61 39.62 0.46
C GLN A 30 22.12 39.05 -0.89
N ILE A 31 21.96 39.89 -1.92
CA ILE A 31 21.57 39.44 -3.26
C ILE A 31 22.72 38.67 -3.94
N THR A 32 23.98 39.12 -3.76
CA THR A 32 25.15 38.41 -4.31
C THR A 32 25.39 37.04 -3.65
N SER A 33 25.14 36.89 -2.34
CA SER A 33 25.26 35.58 -1.67
C SER A 33 24.20 34.58 -2.13
N VAL A 34 22.96 35.01 -2.41
CA VAL A 34 21.92 34.14 -2.99
C VAL A 34 22.23 33.74 -4.44
N ALA A 35 22.75 34.67 -5.25
CA ALA A 35 23.15 34.38 -6.63
C ALA A 35 24.36 33.41 -6.70
N VAL A 36 25.34 33.55 -5.80
CA VAL A 36 26.49 32.63 -5.70
C VAL A 36 26.06 31.25 -5.16
N ALA A 37 25.08 31.19 -4.25
CA ALA A 37 24.51 29.91 -3.80
C ALA A 37 23.77 29.18 -4.93
N SER A 38 23.00 29.90 -5.77
CA SER A 38 22.30 29.32 -6.92
C SER A 38 23.25 28.91 -8.05
N ALA A 39 24.33 29.65 -8.27
CA ALA A 39 25.37 29.31 -9.26
C ALA A 39 26.25 28.12 -8.84
N ASN A 40 26.51 27.96 -7.53
CA ASN A 40 27.25 26.80 -7.00
C ASN A 40 26.40 25.53 -6.94
N PHE A 41 25.08 25.62 -6.75
CA PHE A 41 24.18 24.46 -6.82
C PHE A 41 24.11 23.84 -8.22
N LYS A 42 24.36 24.63 -9.28
CA LYS A 42 24.37 24.16 -10.67
C LYS A 42 25.71 23.59 -11.15
N ARG A 43 26.75 23.57 -10.28
CA ARG A 43 28.12 23.15 -10.65
C ARG A 43 28.66 21.95 -9.86
N PHE A 44 27.90 21.40 -8.92
CA PHE A 44 28.21 20.11 -8.31
C PHE A 44 27.39 19.01 -9.01
N GLY A 45 27.92 18.58 -10.15
CA GLY A 45 27.43 17.38 -10.83
C GLY A 45 27.60 16.18 -9.91
N ILE A 46 26.47 15.64 -9.43
CA ILE A 46 26.39 14.30 -8.85
C ILE A 46 26.51 13.34 -10.04
N GLY A 47 27.73 13.00 -10.41
CA GLY A 47 27.97 12.29 -11.66
C GLY A 47 29.37 11.71 -11.81
N GLU A 48 30.06 11.32 -10.74
CA GLU A 48 31.31 10.56 -10.90
C GLU A 48 31.74 9.72 -9.69
N SER A 49 31.31 10.04 -8.46
CA SER A 49 31.66 9.23 -7.27
C SER A 49 30.79 7.97 -7.05
N SER A 50 29.65 7.85 -7.74
CA SER A 50 28.77 6.65 -7.64
C SER A 50 29.21 5.52 -8.59
N LYS A 51 29.91 5.82 -9.69
CA LYS A 51 30.36 4.81 -10.65
C LYS A 51 31.60 4.05 -10.19
N ILE A 52 32.46 4.68 -9.39
CA ILE A 52 33.70 4.04 -8.88
C ILE A 52 33.40 3.15 -7.64
N ALA A 53 32.41 3.53 -6.81
CA ALA A 53 31.92 2.65 -5.74
C ALA A 53 31.12 1.44 -6.27
N ALA A 54 30.37 1.61 -7.36
CA ALA A 54 29.65 0.52 -8.03
C ALA A 54 30.58 -0.43 -8.82
N MET A 55 31.71 0.06 -9.35
CA MET A 55 32.70 -0.80 -10.01
C MET A 55 33.67 -1.51 -9.05
N GLN A 56 33.80 -1.06 -7.79
CA GLN A 56 34.62 -1.74 -6.78
C GLN A 56 33.85 -2.76 -5.92
N GLN A 57 32.52 -2.87 -6.06
CA GLN A 57 31.71 -3.92 -5.43
C GLN A 57 31.40 -5.12 -6.33
N LEU A 58 31.96 -5.19 -7.54
CA LEU A 58 31.84 -6.37 -8.42
C LEU A 58 32.97 -7.41 -8.23
N ALA A 59 33.88 -7.20 -7.29
CA ALA A 59 34.95 -8.13 -6.97
C ALA A 59 34.69 -8.79 -5.60
N LYS A 60 34.26 -10.07 -5.66
CA LYS A 60 33.99 -11.02 -4.56
C LYS A 60 32.60 -10.95 -3.91
N ARG A 61 31.55 -11.26 -4.66
CA ARG A 61 30.54 -12.18 -4.08
C ARG A 61 31.14 -13.58 -4.21
N LYS A 62 31.52 -14.20 -3.09
CA LYS A 62 31.71 -15.65 -3.09
C LYS A 62 30.35 -16.26 -3.36
N ILE A 63 30.27 -17.16 -4.33
CA ILE A 63 29.05 -17.92 -4.63
C ILE A 63 28.87 -18.92 -3.48
N CYS A 64 27.65 -19.12 -3.01
CA CYS A 64 27.38 -19.91 -1.80
C CYS A 64 28.00 -21.33 -1.86
N VAL A 65 27.94 -21.97 -3.03
CA VAL A 65 28.54 -23.28 -3.31
C VAL A 65 30.04 -23.38 -2.98
N ASP A 66 30.81 -22.29 -3.09
CA ASP A 66 32.25 -22.27 -2.80
C ASP A 66 32.57 -22.40 -1.29
N LEU A 67 31.54 -22.34 -0.43
CA LEU A 67 31.65 -22.38 1.02
C LEU A 67 31.10 -23.68 1.63
N LEU A 68 30.50 -24.56 0.83
CA LEU A 68 29.91 -25.82 1.28
C LEU A 68 30.90 -27.00 1.16
N PRO A 69 30.76 -28.04 2.03
CA PRO A 69 31.41 -29.33 1.81
C PRO A 69 30.91 -29.96 0.51
N ALA A 70 31.77 -30.70 -0.19
CA ALA A 70 31.41 -31.36 -1.45
C ALA A 70 30.27 -32.40 -1.33
N GLU A 71 29.97 -32.84 -0.11
CA GLU A 71 28.87 -33.77 0.19
C GLU A 71 27.50 -33.09 0.22
N SER A 72 27.47 -31.76 0.37
CA SER A 72 26.28 -30.89 0.40
C SER A 72 26.07 -30.17 -0.94
N VAL A 73 26.57 -30.78 -2.03
CA VAL A 73 26.43 -30.24 -3.40
C VAL A 73 25.83 -31.34 -4.26
N ASN A 74 24.66 -31.08 -4.81
CA ASN A 74 23.80 -32.05 -5.49
C ASN A 74 23.37 -33.21 -4.55
N ASP A 75 23.12 -32.91 -3.28
CA ASP A 75 22.71 -33.88 -2.26
C ASP A 75 21.19 -33.98 -2.08
N ASN A 76 20.44 -33.25 -2.92
CA ASN A 76 18.99 -33.24 -2.97
C ASN A 76 18.36 -32.51 -1.75
N TYR A 77 19.12 -31.61 -1.11
CA TYR A 77 18.67 -30.66 -0.10
C TYR A 77 19.16 -29.24 -0.45
N CYS A 78 18.31 -28.21 -0.32
CA CYS A 78 18.67 -26.85 -0.70
C CYS A 78 19.32 -26.09 0.46
N ASP A 79 20.64 -26.07 0.51
CA ASP A 79 21.45 -25.38 1.50
C ASP A 79 21.74 -23.92 1.12
N CYS A 80 21.83 -23.62 -0.18
CA CYS A 80 22.11 -22.27 -0.67
C CYS A 80 20.86 -21.48 -1.05
N GLN A 81 20.76 -20.26 -0.51
CA GLN A 81 19.67 -19.33 -0.80
C GLN A 81 19.65 -18.83 -2.26
N ASP A 82 20.77 -18.94 -2.98
CA ASP A 82 20.89 -18.63 -4.41
C ASP A 82 20.76 -19.86 -5.32
N GLY A 83 20.53 -21.05 -4.74
CA GLY A 83 20.38 -22.32 -5.47
C GLY A 83 21.63 -22.82 -6.17
N SER A 84 22.81 -22.29 -5.82
CA SER A 84 24.08 -22.61 -6.49
C SER A 84 24.65 -24.00 -6.16
N ASP A 85 24.12 -24.65 -5.14
CA ASP A 85 24.51 -25.97 -4.61
C ASP A 85 23.83 -27.14 -5.32
N GLU A 86 22.61 -26.96 -5.81
CA GLU A 86 21.78 -28.04 -6.38
C GLU A 86 21.57 -27.84 -7.89
N LEU A 87 22.66 -27.71 -8.65
CA LEU A 87 22.61 -27.50 -10.11
C LEU A 87 22.14 -28.74 -10.90
N ASN A 88 22.27 -29.93 -10.32
CA ASN A 88 21.87 -31.21 -10.93
C ASN A 88 20.70 -31.89 -10.19
N THR A 89 20.07 -31.22 -9.21
CA THR A 89 18.88 -31.76 -8.53
C THR A 89 17.80 -30.67 -8.38
N SER A 90 16.56 -31.07 -8.10
CA SER A 90 15.41 -30.16 -8.01
C SER A 90 15.20 -29.56 -6.60
N ALA A 91 16.11 -29.80 -5.65
CA ALA A 91 15.92 -29.39 -4.26
C ALA A 91 15.81 -27.86 -4.08
N CYS A 92 16.47 -27.06 -4.94
CA CYS A 92 16.39 -25.60 -4.96
C CYS A 92 15.41 -25.01 -6.02
N SER A 93 14.49 -25.82 -6.54
CA SER A 93 13.50 -25.40 -7.56
C SER A 93 12.71 -24.13 -7.20
N TYR A 94 12.37 -23.95 -5.91
CA TYR A 94 11.65 -22.75 -5.43
C TYR A 94 12.46 -21.44 -5.58
N VAL A 95 13.78 -21.53 -5.71
CA VAL A 95 14.70 -20.39 -5.88
C VAL A 95 14.84 -20.01 -7.36
N LEU A 96 14.57 -20.94 -8.29
CA LEU A 96 14.88 -20.83 -9.71
C LEU A 96 13.75 -20.27 -10.60
N LEU A 97 12.68 -19.73 -10.01
CA LEU A 97 11.61 -19.01 -10.74
C LEU A 97 12.11 -17.80 -11.58
N ASN A 98 13.40 -17.44 -11.48
CA ASN A 98 14.07 -16.40 -12.26
C ASN A 98 15.27 -16.90 -13.09
N SER A 99 15.50 -18.21 -13.23
CA SER A 99 16.66 -18.74 -13.98
C SER A 99 16.28 -19.14 -15.41
N GLU A 100 17.13 -18.78 -16.38
CA GLU A 100 16.94 -19.07 -17.81
C GLU A 100 17.02 -20.58 -18.17
N LYS A 101 17.21 -21.49 -17.21
CA LYS A 101 17.32 -22.94 -17.42
C LYS A 101 16.65 -23.74 -16.29
N PRO A 102 15.42 -24.25 -16.50
CA PRO A 102 14.75 -25.15 -15.56
C PRO A 102 15.41 -26.55 -15.51
N PRO A 103 15.05 -27.39 -14.53
CA PRO A 103 15.54 -28.76 -14.41
C PRO A 103 15.24 -29.60 -15.65
N PHE A 104 16.09 -30.58 -15.94
CA PHE A 104 15.90 -31.52 -17.05
C PHE A 104 15.43 -32.89 -16.51
N ASP A 105 14.37 -33.44 -17.11
CA ASP A 105 13.88 -34.82 -17.01
C ASP A 105 13.37 -35.22 -15.61
N ASP A 106 12.48 -34.42 -15.04
CA ASP A 106 11.88 -34.64 -13.72
C ASP A 106 10.43 -35.19 -13.76
N GLY A 107 9.89 -35.41 -14.96
CA GLY A 107 8.54 -35.92 -15.16
C GLY A 107 7.47 -34.84 -15.21
N VAL A 108 7.85 -33.55 -15.09
CA VAL A 108 6.98 -32.38 -15.15
C VAL A 108 7.44 -31.49 -16.31
N CYS A 109 6.48 -31.05 -17.12
CA CYS A 109 6.76 -30.11 -18.21
C CYS A 109 6.75 -28.67 -17.67
N ASP A 110 7.91 -28.17 -17.29
CA ASP A 110 8.17 -26.79 -16.86
C ASP A 110 8.37 -25.84 -18.05
N CYS A 111 8.87 -26.33 -19.20
CA CYS A 111 8.95 -25.55 -20.44
C CYS A 111 7.73 -25.77 -21.33
N CYS A 112 7.14 -24.69 -21.86
CA CYS A 112 5.95 -24.78 -22.71
C CYS A 112 6.16 -25.54 -24.04
N ASP A 113 7.41 -25.63 -24.51
CA ASP A 113 7.79 -26.32 -25.76
C ASP A 113 8.10 -27.80 -25.52
N GLY A 114 8.13 -28.20 -24.25
CA GLY A 114 8.60 -29.50 -23.86
C GLY A 114 10.04 -29.75 -24.27
N SER A 115 10.96 -28.81 -24.03
CA SER A 115 12.40 -29.06 -24.21
C SER A 115 13.06 -29.72 -22.99
N ASP A 116 12.39 -29.75 -21.86
CA ASP A 116 12.91 -30.11 -20.54
C ASP A 116 12.77 -31.59 -20.15
N GLU A 117 12.32 -32.48 -21.04
CA GLU A 117 12.00 -33.90 -20.74
C GLU A 117 12.35 -34.79 -21.93
N VAL A 118 12.19 -36.10 -21.78
CA VAL A 118 12.38 -37.05 -22.88
C VAL A 118 11.24 -37.07 -23.90
N GLU A 119 11.61 -37.41 -25.14
CA GLU A 119 10.75 -37.39 -26.32
C GLU A 119 9.58 -38.38 -26.23
N GLY A 120 8.35 -37.88 -26.40
CA GLY A 120 7.12 -38.70 -26.48
C GLY A 120 6.04 -38.43 -25.42
N MET A 121 6.26 -37.51 -24.47
CA MET A 121 5.28 -37.20 -23.42
C MET A 121 4.72 -35.77 -23.43
N ARG A 122 4.81 -35.00 -24.53
CA ARG A 122 4.41 -33.57 -24.51
C ARG A 122 3.74 -33.06 -25.79
N VAL A 123 2.84 -32.10 -25.58
CA VAL A 123 2.22 -31.23 -26.60
C VAL A 123 2.82 -29.85 -26.39
N ASP A 124 3.36 -29.23 -27.44
CA ASP A 124 3.79 -27.83 -27.38
C ASP A 124 2.58 -26.93 -27.11
N THR A 125 2.59 -26.23 -25.98
CA THR A 125 1.55 -25.28 -25.57
C THR A 125 2.04 -23.83 -25.62
N CYS A 126 3.28 -23.56 -26.05
CA CYS A 126 3.89 -22.23 -26.02
C CYS A 126 3.03 -21.18 -26.73
N GLU A 127 2.55 -21.48 -27.95
CA GLU A 127 1.74 -20.52 -28.71
C GLU A 127 0.46 -20.15 -27.93
N MET A 128 -0.24 -21.14 -27.35
CA MET A 128 -1.46 -20.90 -26.58
C MET A 128 -1.18 -20.14 -25.28
N GLU A 129 -0.08 -20.44 -24.60
CA GLU A 129 0.32 -19.79 -23.37
C GLU A 129 0.76 -18.34 -23.58
N TRP A 130 1.53 -18.06 -24.63
CA TRP A 130 1.91 -16.71 -25.01
C TRP A 130 0.71 -15.88 -25.47
N GLN A 131 -0.22 -16.47 -26.22
CA GLN A 131 -1.48 -15.80 -26.58
C GLN A 131 -2.33 -15.47 -25.34
N ARG A 132 -2.43 -16.41 -24.39
CA ARG A 132 -3.12 -16.19 -23.11
C ARG A 132 -2.45 -15.06 -22.32
N ARG A 133 -1.12 -15.10 -22.17
CA ARG A 133 -0.34 -14.07 -21.47
C ARG A 133 -0.51 -12.70 -22.13
N LEU A 134 -0.43 -12.63 -23.46
CA LEU A 134 -0.63 -11.40 -24.21
C LEU A 134 -2.03 -10.81 -23.97
N LYS A 135 -3.05 -11.67 -23.95
CA LYS A 135 -4.43 -11.26 -23.67
C LYS A 135 -4.57 -10.71 -22.23
N GLU A 136 -4.04 -11.42 -21.23
CA GLU A 136 -4.05 -10.96 -19.83
C GLU A 136 -3.35 -9.60 -19.68
N LEU A 137 -2.21 -9.40 -20.34
CA LEU A 137 -1.48 -8.13 -20.33
C LEU A 137 -2.28 -7.00 -20.99
N GLN A 138 -2.94 -7.26 -22.12
CA GLN A 138 -3.78 -6.28 -22.81
C GLN A 138 -4.98 -5.87 -21.97
N GLU A 139 -5.66 -6.84 -21.35
CA GLU A 139 -6.78 -6.58 -20.43
C GLU A 139 -6.32 -5.75 -19.24
N ARG A 140 -5.15 -6.07 -18.64
CA ARG A 140 -4.59 -5.28 -17.54
C ARG A 140 -4.24 -3.85 -17.99
N LEU A 141 -3.63 -3.69 -19.16
CA LEU A 141 -3.28 -2.38 -19.72
C LEU A 141 -4.54 -1.51 -19.90
N GLU A 142 -5.62 -2.08 -20.43
CA GLU A 142 -6.89 -1.37 -20.60
C GLU A 142 -7.45 -0.90 -19.24
N VAL A 143 -7.41 -1.75 -18.21
CA VAL A 143 -7.81 -1.36 -16.84
C VAL A 143 -6.96 -0.19 -16.33
N VAL A 144 -5.64 -0.24 -16.52
CA VAL A 144 -4.72 0.81 -16.06
C VAL A 144 -5.00 2.13 -16.78
N GLN A 145 -5.13 2.12 -18.11
CA GLN A 145 -5.40 3.32 -18.91
C GLN A 145 -6.75 3.95 -18.54
N ASN A 146 -7.80 3.13 -18.40
CA ASN A 146 -9.12 3.61 -17.98
C ASN A 146 -9.09 4.14 -16.54
N GLY A 147 -8.36 3.48 -15.64
CA GLY A 147 -8.15 3.93 -14.26
C GLY A 147 -7.43 5.28 -14.19
N GLN A 148 -6.42 5.51 -15.04
CA GLN A 148 -5.72 6.79 -15.13
C GLN A 148 -6.62 7.94 -15.60
N ILE A 149 -7.60 7.68 -16.48
CA ILE A 149 -8.57 8.71 -16.88
C ILE A 149 -9.38 9.16 -15.67
N THR A 150 -9.91 8.21 -14.88
CA THR A 150 -10.65 8.51 -13.64
C THR A 150 -9.77 9.19 -12.60
N ARG A 151 -8.51 8.76 -12.46
CA ARG A 151 -7.54 9.41 -11.57
C ARG A 151 -7.35 10.89 -11.91
N LYS A 152 -7.25 11.24 -13.19
CA LYS A 152 -7.12 12.65 -13.61
C LYS A 152 -8.32 13.47 -13.13
N ALA A 153 -9.52 12.90 -13.14
CA ALA A 153 -10.70 13.54 -12.57
C ALA A 153 -10.59 13.71 -11.04
N TYR A 154 -10.08 12.71 -10.30
CA TYR A 154 -9.87 12.85 -8.84
C TYR A 154 -8.91 13.99 -8.50
N LEU A 155 -7.91 14.25 -9.35
CA LEU A 155 -6.93 15.30 -9.13
C LEU A 155 -7.49 16.72 -9.31
N THR A 156 -8.57 16.93 -10.06
CA THR A 156 -9.09 18.30 -10.33
C THR A 156 -9.54 18.98 -9.05
N ASP A 157 -10.21 18.23 -8.17
CA ASP A 157 -10.82 18.76 -6.95
C ASP A 157 -10.01 18.41 -5.69
N ALA A 158 -8.93 17.63 -5.83
CA ALA A 158 -8.18 17.08 -4.71
C ALA A 158 -7.66 18.17 -3.76
N VAL A 159 -7.06 19.23 -4.29
CA VAL A 159 -6.50 20.33 -3.49
C VAL A 159 -7.60 21.04 -2.67
N VAL A 160 -8.76 21.26 -3.29
CA VAL A 160 -9.92 21.87 -2.63
C VAL A 160 -10.43 20.97 -1.51
N LYS A 161 -10.53 19.66 -1.74
CA LYS A 161 -10.94 18.68 -0.74
C LYS A 161 -9.98 18.64 0.45
N VAL A 162 -8.66 18.63 0.20
CA VAL A 162 -7.65 18.68 1.28
C VAL A 162 -7.82 19.94 2.13
N GLU A 163 -8.07 21.09 1.52
CA GLU A 163 -8.28 22.33 2.27
C GLU A 163 -9.58 22.33 3.07
N GLN A 164 -10.68 21.82 2.49
CA GLN A 164 -11.94 21.60 3.21
C GLN A 164 -11.77 20.67 4.40
N LEU A 165 -10.95 19.62 4.30
CA LEU A 165 -10.66 18.72 5.43
C LEU A 165 -9.96 19.47 6.57
N LYS A 166 -9.04 20.39 6.27
CA LYS A 166 -8.40 21.23 7.30
C LYS A 166 -9.40 22.16 7.97
N GLU A 167 -10.27 22.80 7.20
CA GLU A 167 -11.34 23.65 7.73
C GLU A 167 -12.32 22.84 8.61
N ASN A 168 -12.68 21.64 8.19
CA ASN A 168 -13.53 20.72 8.95
C ASN A 168 -12.90 20.33 10.28
N LEU A 169 -11.60 20.01 10.28
CA LEU A 169 -10.87 19.73 11.52
C LEU A 169 -10.86 20.95 12.45
N ALA A 170 -10.62 22.15 11.93
CA ALA A 170 -10.63 23.37 12.74
C ALA A 170 -11.99 23.58 13.43
N ARG A 171 -13.09 23.41 12.68
CA ARG A 171 -14.46 23.46 13.24
C ARG A 171 -14.72 22.37 14.27
N LEU A 172 -14.26 21.15 14.01
CA LEU A 172 -14.44 20.03 14.95
C LEU A 172 -13.64 20.25 16.24
N ALA A 173 -12.41 20.77 16.14
CA ALA A 173 -11.57 21.09 17.29
C ALA A 173 -12.18 22.18 18.17
N GLU A 174 -12.76 23.22 17.59
CA GLU A 174 -13.49 24.26 18.33
C GLU A 174 -14.71 23.69 19.06
N ALA A 175 -15.52 22.87 18.37
CA ALA A 175 -16.67 22.21 18.99
C ALA A 175 -16.26 21.29 20.16
N TYR A 176 -15.18 20.52 19.99
CA TYR A 176 -14.63 19.68 21.05
C TYR A 176 -14.17 20.50 22.27
N GLN A 177 -13.53 21.65 22.05
CA GLN A 177 -13.12 22.53 23.14
C GLN A 177 -14.33 23.08 23.90
N ALA A 178 -15.36 23.53 23.19
CA ALA A 178 -16.60 24.02 23.80
C ALA A 178 -17.28 22.93 24.67
N ASP A 179 -17.39 21.71 24.15
CA ASP A 179 -17.95 20.58 24.91
C ASP A 179 -17.10 20.20 26.11
N HIS A 180 -15.77 20.25 25.98
CA HIS A 180 -14.86 19.98 27.08
C HIS A 180 -15.02 21.02 28.20
N HIS A 181 -15.24 22.29 27.86
CA HIS A 181 -15.58 23.32 28.86
C HIS A 181 -16.93 23.06 29.51
N ALA A 182 -17.96 22.71 28.73
CA ALA A 182 -19.28 22.37 29.26
C ALA A 182 -19.24 21.15 30.20
N PHE A 183 -18.44 20.12 29.87
CA PHE A 183 -18.23 18.95 30.72
C PHE A 183 -17.59 19.31 32.06
N LYS A 184 -16.59 20.21 32.07
CA LYS A 184 -15.98 20.70 33.33
C LYS A 184 -16.99 21.43 34.20
N ASP A 185 -17.92 22.17 33.59
CA ASP A 185 -18.98 22.87 34.29
C ASP A 185 -19.99 21.90 34.88
N LEU A 186 -20.41 20.89 34.11
CA LEU A 186 -21.31 19.83 34.57
C LEU A 186 -20.70 19.06 35.74
N ARG A 187 -19.40 18.72 35.66
CA ARG A 187 -18.67 18.07 36.76
C ARG A 187 -18.65 18.91 38.04
N ARG A 188 -18.57 20.24 37.94
CA ARG A 188 -18.66 21.14 39.11
C ARG A 188 -20.08 21.22 39.67
N ARG A 189 -21.11 21.03 38.86
CA ARG A 189 -22.52 20.98 39.30
C ARG A 189 -22.84 19.65 39.99
N GLU A 190 -22.35 18.54 39.46
CA GLU A 190 -22.53 17.20 40.04
C GLU A 190 -22.00 17.10 41.48
N GLN A 191 -20.89 17.80 41.79
CA GLN A 191 -20.40 17.89 43.18
C GLN A 191 -21.41 18.48 44.18
N ARG A 192 -22.41 19.23 43.71
CA ARG A 192 -23.49 19.80 44.52
C ARG A 192 -24.79 19.00 44.40
N ASP A 193 -24.95 18.22 43.34
CA ASP A 193 -26.17 17.51 43.00
C ASP A 193 -25.82 16.12 42.42
N SER A 194 -26.00 15.09 43.25
CA SER A 194 -25.71 13.70 42.89
C SER A 194 -26.64 13.12 41.82
N GLU A 195 -27.77 13.77 41.53
CA GLU A 195 -28.69 13.30 40.47
C GLU A 195 -28.08 13.49 39.06
N LEU A 196 -27.14 14.42 38.91
CA LEU A 196 -26.47 14.71 37.63
C LEU A 196 -25.43 13.66 37.21
N ARG A 197 -25.22 12.60 38.00
CA ARG A 197 -24.23 11.57 37.72
C ARG A 197 -24.47 10.86 36.39
N GLY A 198 -25.72 10.58 36.05
CA GLY A 198 -26.09 9.94 34.77
C GLY A 198 -25.81 10.85 33.57
N GLU A 199 -26.12 12.15 33.69
CA GLU A 199 -25.82 13.13 32.64
C GLU A 199 -24.31 13.32 32.45
N LEU A 200 -23.54 13.31 33.55
CA LEU A 200 -22.09 13.39 33.51
C LEU A 200 -21.47 12.21 32.77
N GLU A 201 -21.97 10.99 33.01
CA GLU A 201 -21.52 9.78 32.32
C GLU A 201 -21.83 9.84 30.81
N GLN A 202 -23.04 10.25 30.43
CA GLN A 202 -23.40 10.45 29.03
C GLN A 202 -22.51 11.51 28.36
N SER A 203 -22.29 12.65 29.03
CA SER A 203 -21.43 13.73 28.54
C SER A 203 -19.98 13.26 28.37
N TYR A 204 -19.45 12.45 29.30
CA TYR A 204 -18.13 11.84 29.19
C TYR A 204 -18.02 10.93 27.95
N ASN A 205 -19.01 10.07 27.71
CA ASN A 205 -19.03 9.16 26.57
C ASN A 205 -19.04 9.93 25.24
N VAL A 206 -19.85 10.99 25.14
CA VAL A 206 -19.90 11.87 23.96
C VAL A 206 -18.55 12.58 23.77
N LEU A 207 -17.96 13.13 24.84
CA LEU A 207 -16.68 13.83 24.77
C LEU A 207 -15.56 12.90 24.31
N ARG A 208 -15.52 11.66 24.82
CA ARG A 208 -14.56 10.63 24.41
C ARG A 208 -14.70 10.30 22.92
N MET A 209 -15.93 10.18 22.41
CA MET A 209 -16.17 9.93 20.99
C MET A 209 -15.69 11.08 20.11
N LYS A 210 -15.99 12.33 20.50
CA LYS A 210 -15.52 13.53 19.80
C LYS A 210 -13.99 13.67 19.84
N GLN A 211 -13.35 13.37 20.97
CA GLN A 211 -11.90 13.34 21.08
C GLN A 211 -11.28 12.37 20.08
N ASN A 212 -11.85 11.17 19.95
CA ASN A 212 -11.38 10.17 18.98
C ASN A 212 -11.55 10.67 17.54
N MET A 213 -12.68 11.29 17.21
CA MET A 213 -12.90 11.86 15.87
C MET A 213 -11.89 12.97 15.54
N VAL A 214 -11.60 13.88 16.48
CA VAL A 214 -10.57 14.92 16.32
C VAL A 214 -9.20 14.29 16.11
N TYR A 215 -8.85 13.28 16.90
CA TYR A 215 -7.59 12.56 16.77
C TYR A 215 -7.45 11.95 15.37
N ILE A 216 -8.43 11.19 14.89
CA ILE A 216 -8.40 10.57 13.56
C ILE A 216 -8.29 11.64 12.48
N GLN A 217 -9.14 12.67 12.49
CA GLN A 217 -9.12 13.74 11.48
C GLN A 217 -7.81 14.53 11.50
N SER A 218 -7.18 14.72 12.66
CA SER A 218 -5.87 15.38 12.76
C SER A 218 -4.78 14.64 11.99
N ARG A 219 -4.86 13.30 11.91
CA ARG A 219 -3.93 12.47 11.13
C ARG A 219 -4.21 12.53 9.64
N VAL A 220 -5.49 12.61 9.25
CA VAL A 220 -5.89 12.72 7.85
C VAL A 220 -5.37 14.01 7.21
N VAL A 221 -5.39 15.11 7.95
CA VAL A 221 -4.89 16.40 7.44
C VAL A 221 -3.38 16.60 7.61
N ASP A 222 -2.68 15.64 8.20
CA ASP A 222 -1.23 15.69 8.35
C ASP A 222 -0.56 15.85 6.96
N PRO A 223 0.49 16.69 6.82
CA PRO A 223 1.16 16.88 5.54
C PRO A 223 1.66 15.57 4.91
N GLY A 224 2.05 14.58 5.73
CA GLY A 224 2.49 13.26 5.30
C GLY A 224 1.38 12.38 4.70
N THR A 225 0.11 12.76 4.85
CA THR A 225 -1.02 11.97 4.31
C THR A 225 -1.28 12.29 2.84
N PHE A 226 -1.31 13.58 2.46
CA PHE A 226 -1.66 14.00 1.09
C PHE A 226 -0.72 15.04 0.44
N SER A 227 0.09 15.77 1.20
CA SER A 227 0.75 17.00 0.72
C SER A 227 2.25 16.88 0.46
N ASP A 228 2.92 15.91 1.07
CA ASP A 228 4.36 15.70 0.95
C ASP A 228 4.79 15.03 -0.37
N ALA A 229 3.86 14.43 -1.11
CA ALA A 229 4.12 13.84 -2.42
C ALA A 229 2.93 13.96 -3.40
N ILE A 230 3.22 14.30 -4.65
CA ILE A 230 2.22 14.53 -5.72
C ILE A 230 1.31 13.32 -5.94
N TRP A 231 1.85 12.11 -5.82
CA TRP A 231 1.09 10.87 -6.07
C TRP A 231 -0.01 10.62 -5.03
N LYS A 232 0.07 11.21 -3.84
CA LYS A 232 -0.89 11.00 -2.74
C LYS A 232 -2.19 11.76 -2.91
N LEU A 233 -2.18 12.89 -3.63
CA LEU A 233 -3.34 13.78 -3.77
C LEU A 233 -4.59 13.06 -4.31
N ALA A 234 -4.43 12.13 -5.25
CA ALA A 234 -5.57 11.42 -5.84
C ALA A 234 -6.35 10.58 -4.80
N PHE A 235 -5.72 10.18 -3.70
CA PHE A 235 -6.36 9.34 -2.69
C PHE A 235 -7.29 10.13 -1.75
N VAL A 236 -7.27 11.46 -1.78
CA VAL A 236 -8.20 12.27 -0.97
C VAL A 236 -9.66 11.97 -1.32
N GLU A 237 -9.93 11.49 -2.53
CA GLU A 237 -11.28 11.07 -2.96
C GLU A 237 -11.85 9.97 -2.07
N LEU A 238 -11.00 9.09 -1.53
CA LEU A 238 -11.43 7.97 -0.70
C LEU A 238 -11.83 8.40 0.72
N VAL A 239 -11.47 9.62 1.13
CA VAL A 239 -11.81 10.14 2.45
C VAL A 239 -13.33 10.29 2.55
N SER A 240 -13.92 9.79 3.64
CA SER A 240 -15.37 9.78 3.90
C SER A 240 -16.17 8.75 3.08
N GLN A 241 -15.50 7.84 2.37
CA GLN A 241 -16.13 6.65 1.79
C GLN A 241 -15.83 5.45 2.68
N CYS A 242 -16.78 4.51 2.77
CA CYS A 242 -16.61 3.25 3.47
C CYS A 242 -17.04 2.11 2.57
N PHE A 243 -16.27 1.04 2.58
CA PHE A 243 -16.45 -0.12 1.71
C PHE A 243 -16.63 -1.35 2.58
N SER A 244 -17.77 -2.02 2.44
CA SER A 244 -18.02 -3.31 3.08
C SER A 244 -17.59 -4.46 2.18
N TYR A 245 -17.06 -5.51 2.79
CA TYR A 245 -16.69 -6.75 2.14
C TYR A 245 -17.09 -7.92 3.04
N VAL A 246 -17.85 -8.84 2.48
CA VAL A 246 -18.29 -10.03 3.21
C VAL A 246 -17.33 -11.17 2.91
N VAL A 247 -16.67 -11.68 3.95
CA VAL A 247 -15.71 -12.78 3.84
C VAL A 247 -16.12 -13.91 4.77
N ASN A 248 -15.96 -15.15 4.32
CA ASN A 248 -16.17 -16.29 5.21
C ASN A 248 -14.89 -16.67 5.96
N GLU A 249 -15.06 -17.37 7.08
CA GLU A 249 -13.95 -17.73 7.98
C GLU A 249 -12.87 -18.58 7.30
N LYS A 250 -13.23 -19.40 6.31
CA LYS A 250 -12.29 -20.25 5.59
C LYS A 250 -11.43 -19.46 4.62
N GLU A 251 -12.03 -18.51 3.90
CA GLU A 251 -11.31 -17.56 3.05
C GLU A 251 -10.40 -16.65 3.87
N LEU A 252 -10.90 -16.14 5.01
CA LEU A 252 -10.16 -15.22 5.85
C LEU A 252 -8.92 -15.87 6.51
N LYS A 253 -9.05 -17.09 7.03
CA LYS A 253 -8.02 -17.73 7.88
C LYS A 253 -7.34 -18.93 7.24
N GLY A 254 -7.71 -19.32 6.02
CA GLY A 254 -7.21 -20.54 5.36
C GLY A 254 -7.78 -21.85 5.93
N GLY A 255 -8.82 -21.80 6.77
CA GLY A 255 -9.54 -22.97 7.30
C GLY A 255 -9.72 -22.96 8.82
N THR A 256 -10.86 -23.46 9.29
CA THR A 256 -11.21 -23.51 10.72
C THR A 256 -11.89 -24.82 11.11
N PRO A 257 -11.89 -25.19 12.41
CA PRO A 257 -12.57 -26.38 12.90
C PRO A 257 -14.10 -26.24 12.94
N ASN A 258 -14.67 -25.11 12.52
CA ASN A 258 -16.12 -24.92 12.46
C ASN A 258 -16.70 -25.64 11.25
N VAL A 259 -17.85 -26.31 11.45
CA VAL A 259 -18.53 -27.04 10.37
C VAL A 259 -19.18 -26.05 9.42
N ILE A 260 -19.91 -25.08 9.99
CA ILE A 260 -20.46 -23.94 9.26
C ILE A 260 -19.46 -22.77 9.42
N PRO A 261 -18.84 -22.30 8.32
CA PRO A 261 -17.92 -21.17 8.41
C PRO A 261 -18.68 -19.92 8.85
N ARG A 262 -18.07 -19.14 9.74
CA ARG A 262 -18.59 -17.82 10.10
C ARG A 262 -18.51 -16.88 8.91
N THR A 263 -19.38 -15.90 8.90
CA THR A 263 -19.37 -14.82 7.91
C THR A 263 -19.09 -13.51 8.63
N TYR A 264 -18.08 -12.80 8.16
CA TYR A 264 -17.65 -11.51 8.69
C TYR A 264 -17.97 -10.42 7.67
N GLU A 265 -18.48 -9.30 8.16
CA GLU A 265 -18.57 -8.07 7.38
C GLU A 265 -17.40 -7.16 7.76
N MET A 266 -16.44 -7.03 6.85
CA MET A 266 -15.29 -6.15 7.00
C MET A 266 -15.65 -4.79 6.43
N VAL A 267 -15.49 -3.73 7.22
CA VAL A 267 -15.74 -2.35 6.78
C VAL A 267 -14.42 -1.58 6.81
N LEU A 268 -13.95 -1.20 5.62
CA LEU A 268 -12.79 -0.33 5.43
C LEU A 268 -13.27 1.09 5.13
N CYS A 269 -12.94 2.03 6.00
CA CYS A 269 -13.09 3.47 5.75
C CYS A 269 -11.68 4.06 5.54
N PRO A 270 -11.22 4.26 4.29
CA PRO A 270 -9.86 4.71 4.02
C PRO A 270 -9.50 5.99 4.77
N PHE A 271 -8.29 6.04 5.32
CA PHE A 271 -7.77 7.12 6.16
C PHE A 271 -8.50 7.31 7.50
N GLN A 272 -9.40 6.40 7.90
CA GLN A 272 -10.08 6.45 9.19
C GLN A 272 -9.79 5.21 10.02
N ASN A 273 -10.56 4.14 9.81
CA ASN A 273 -10.45 2.91 10.57
C ASN A 273 -10.94 1.71 9.74
N ILE A 274 -10.70 0.54 10.32
CA ILE A 274 -11.16 -0.75 9.80
C ILE A 274 -11.88 -1.46 10.94
N SER A 275 -13.05 -2.02 10.66
CA SER A 275 -13.81 -2.80 11.62
C SER A 275 -14.29 -4.12 11.04
N GLN A 276 -14.43 -5.11 11.90
CA GLN A 276 -15.03 -6.40 11.62
C GLN A 276 -16.35 -6.51 12.39
N ASP A 277 -17.43 -6.80 11.69
CA ASP A 277 -18.75 -7.09 12.27
C ASP A 277 -19.15 -8.55 11.99
N GLU A 278 -19.98 -9.11 12.87
CA GLU A 278 -20.58 -10.45 12.75
C GLU A 278 -22.12 -10.34 12.88
N PRO A 279 -22.80 -9.67 11.93
CA PRO A 279 -24.24 -9.37 12.06
C PRO A 279 -25.13 -10.62 12.12
N SER A 280 -24.63 -11.75 11.60
CA SER A 280 -25.34 -13.03 11.59
C SER A 280 -24.96 -13.98 12.73
N TYR A 281 -24.15 -13.53 13.70
CA TYR A 281 -23.62 -14.37 14.78
C TYR A 281 -24.69 -15.17 15.56
N PRO A 282 -25.81 -14.57 16.01
CA PRO A 282 -26.80 -15.31 16.80
C PRO A 282 -27.45 -16.46 16.00
N GLN A 283 -27.66 -16.24 14.69
CA GLN A 283 -28.23 -17.25 13.80
C GLN A 283 -27.23 -18.36 13.49
N TRP A 284 -25.95 -17.99 13.26
CA TRP A 284 -24.87 -18.94 13.06
C TRP A 284 -24.67 -19.84 14.30
N ALA A 285 -24.64 -19.26 15.50
CA ALA A 285 -24.42 -20.00 16.75
C ALA A 285 -25.48 -21.09 16.99
N LYS A 286 -26.75 -20.79 16.70
CA LYS A 286 -27.86 -21.76 16.77
C LYS A 286 -27.65 -22.92 15.78
N LYS A 287 -27.30 -22.62 14.52
CA LYS A 287 -27.09 -23.63 13.47
C LYS A 287 -25.87 -24.51 13.71
N GLU A 288 -24.77 -23.94 14.20
CA GLU A 288 -23.54 -24.68 14.47
C GLU A 288 -23.75 -25.70 15.62
N ARG A 289 -24.46 -25.31 16.69
CA ARG A 289 -24.80 -26.23 17.80
C ARG A 289 -25.70 -27.38 17.36
N GLN A 290 -26.72 -27.10 16.56
CA GLN A 290 -27.61 -28.11 15.97
C GLN A 290 -26.82 -29.12 15.12
N THR A 291 -25.85 -28.63 14.36
CA THR A 291 -25.02 -29.46 13.46
C THR A 291 -23.99 -30.29 14.22
N LYS A 292 -23.43 -29.77 15.32
CA LYS A 292 -22.48 -30.49 16.20
C LYS A 292 -23.13 -31.53 17.12
N GLY A 293 -24.44 -31.76 17.01
CA GLY A 293 -25.14 -32.87 17.67
C GLY A 293 -25.43 -32.69 19.16
N GLY A 294 -25.25 -31.47 19.69
CA GLY A 294 -25.58 -31.16 21.07
C GLY A 294 -26.77 -30.20 21.13
N ILE A 295 -27.99 -30.72 21.33
CA ILE A 295 -29.06 -30.16 22.19
C ILE A 295 -30.34 -31.01 22.07
N THR A 296 -30.87 -31.42 23.23
CA THR A 296 -32.26 -31.82 23.48
C THR A 296 -33.15 -30.58 23.56
N VAL A 297 -34.38 -30.66 23.03
CA VAL A 297 -35.41 -29.62 22.78
C VAL A 297 -35.70 -28.58 23.90
N THR A 298 -35.08 -28.65 25.08
CA THR A 298 -35.42 -27.83 26.26
C THR A 298 -34.66 -26.50 26.43
N ASP A 299 -33.67 -26.17 25.60
CA ASP A 299 -32.86 -24.93 25.74
C ASP A 299 -33.32 -23.77 24.81
N GLU A 300 -34.54 -23.81 24.28
CA GLU A 300 -35.05 -22.78 23.35
C GLU A 300 -35.39 -21.43 24.00
N SER A 301 -35.21 -21.27 25.31
CA SER A 301 -35.56 -20.02 25.99
C SER A 301 -34.38 -19.48 26.82
N LYS A 302 -33.95 -18.25 26.45
CA LYS A 302 -32.98 -17.35 27.13
C LYS A 302 -31.58 -17.24 26.53
N GLU A 303 -31.45 -17.02 25.22
CA GLU A 303 -30.27 -16.31 24.71
C GLU A 303 -30.74 -15.03 24.02
N GLU A 304 -30.44 -13.89 24.66
CA GLU A 304 -30.69 -12.56 24.13
C GLU A 304 -30.02 -12.42 22.76
N GLU A 305 -30.71 -11.77 21.83
CA GLU A 305 -30.20 -11.39 20.51
C GLU A 305 -29.16 -10.25 20.65
N GLU A 306 -28.09 -10.47 21.42
CA GLU A 306 -27.03 -9.49 21.57
C GLU A 306 -26.12 -9.58 20.35
N ILE A 307 -26.29 -8.62 19.44
CA ILE A 307 -25.38 -8.41 18.31
C ILE A 307 -24.03 -8.01 18.90
N SER A 308 -22.99 -8.76 18.58
CA SER A 308 -21.63 -8.45 19.03
C SER A 308 -21.23 -7.06 18.54
N ARG A 309 -20.66 -6.24 19.41
CA ARG A 309 -20.09 -4.95 19.00
C ARG A 309 -19.04 -5.16 17.88
N PRO A 310 -18.93 -4.24 16.91
CA PRO A 310 -17.87 -4.28 15.91
C PRO A 310 -16.49 -4.26 16.55
N ILE A 311 -15.59 -5.08 16.03
CA ILE A 311 -14.19 -5.17 16.50
C ILE A 311 -13.35 -4.24 15.63
N GLY A 312 -12.61 -3.32 16.26
CA GLY A 312 -11.65 -2.46 15.56
C GLY A 312 -10.42 -3.25 15.13
N LEU A 313 -10.13 -3.30 13.83
CA LEU A 313 -8.92 -3.94 13.29
C LEU A 313 -7.72 -2.98 13.19
N GLY A 314 -7.99 -1.67 13.22
CA GLY A 314 -6.97 -0.64 13.27
C GLY A 314 -7.50 0.74 12.86
N ILE A 315 -6.71 1.76 13.16
CA ILE A 315 -6.93 3.16 12.84
C ILE A 315 -5.81 3.59 11.87
N TRP A 316 -6.14 4.42 10.88
CA TRP A 316 -5.20 4.94 9.90
C TRP A 316 -3.94 5.45 10.57
N ASN A 317 -2.79 4.85 10.23
CA ASN A 317 -1.50 5.19 10.78
C ASN A 317 -0.69 6.13 9.90
N GLY A 318 -0.55 5.74 8.64
CA GLY A 318 0.37 6.33 7.70
C GLY A 318 0.65 5.41 6.52
N TRP A 319 1.37 5.97 5.54
CA TRP A 319 1.87 5.24 4.39
C TRP A 319 3.07 4.37 4.76
N GLN A 320 3.21 3.24 4.09
CA GLN A 320 4.39 2.35 4.15
C GLN A 320 5.06 2.23 2.78
N GLU A 321 6.19 1.52 2.76
CA GLU A 321 6.88 1.19 1.51
C GLU A 321 5.94 0.46 0.55
N PRO A 322 5.94 0.84 -0.74
CA PRO A 322 5.12 0.19 -1.74
C PRO A 322 5.58 -1.25 -1.99
N VAL A 323 4.65 -2.10 -2.42
CA VAL A 323 4.94 -3.47 -2.85
C VAL A 323 4.60 -3.56 -4.33
N SER A 324 5.61 -3.76 -5.17
CA SER A 324 5.43 -3.65 -6.63
C SER A 324 4.78 -2.28 -6.96
N PHE A 325 3.69 -2.26 -7.71
CA PHE A 325 2.92 -1.04 -8.02
C PHE A 325 1.93 -0.62 -6.93
N ALA A 326 1.67 -1.48 -5.93
CA ALA A 326 0.66 -1.23 -4.92
C ALA A 326 1.13 -0.20 -3.88
N ARG A 327 0.26 0.75 -3.54
CA ARG A 327 0.50 1.71 -2.46
C ARG A 327 0.02 1.12 -1.15
N VAL A 328 0.84 1.16 -0.11
CA VAL A 328 0.56 0.46 1.14
C VAL A 328 0.19 1.42 2.25
N GLN A 329 -0.95 1.15 2.89
CA GLN A 329 -1.42 1.84 4.09
C GLN A 329 -1.28 0.95 5.32
N SER A 330 -0.88 1.56 6.43
CA SER A 330 -0.83 0.92 7.74
C SER A 330 -2.00 1.38 8.60
N TYR A 331 -2.67 0.43 9.24
CA TYR A 331 -3.69 0.65 10.26
C TYR A 331 -3.30 -0.10 11.53
N ASN A 332 -3.22 0.61 12.66
CA ASN A 332 -2.75 0.08 13.94
C ASN A 332 -3.62 0.59 15.09
N TYR A 333 -3.30 0.20 16.34
CA TYR A 333 -4.12 0.53 17.51
C TYR A 333 -5.56 0.01 17.40
N GLY A 334 -5.71 -1.20 16.85
CA GLY A 334 -6.98 -1.92 16.87
C GLY A 334 -7.31 -2.49 18.26
N ASP A 335 -8.48 -3.10 18.38
CA ASP A 335 -8.92 -3.68 19.64
C ASP A 335 -7.97 -4.79 20.13
N PRO A 336 -7.74 -4.92 21.45
CA PRO A 336 -6.86 -5.91 22.02
C PRO A 336 -7.21 -7.34 21.58
N CYS A 337 -6.19 -8.07 21.15
CA CYS A 337 -6.26 -9.47 20.76
C CYS A 337 -6.03 -10.40 21.96
N ALA A 338 -6.37 -11.68 21.80
CA ALA A 338 -6.20 -12.71 22.85
C ALA A 338 -4.75 -12.92 23.28
N ASN A 339 -3.79 -12.66 22.38
CA ASN A 339 -2.35 -12.74 22.66
C ASN A 339 -1.78 -11.49 23.35
N GLY A 340 -2.61 -10.50 23.68
CA GLY A 340 -2.20 -9.24 24.31
C GLY A 340 -1.64 -8.19 23.35
N GLN A 341 -1.54 -8.48 22.05
CA GLN A 341 -1.19 -7.49 21.03
C GLN A 341 -2.43 -6.74 20.55
N GLU A 342 -2.24 -5.53 20.03
CA GLU A 342 -3.31 -4.79 19.34
C GLU A 342 -3.48 -5.34 17.93
N ARG A 343 -4.73 -5.43 17.45
CA ARG A 343 -4.99 -5.76 16.06
C ARG A 343 -4.39 -4.70 15.14
N GLN A 344 -3.87 -5.16 14.01
CA GLN A 344 -3.32 -4.30 12.98
C GLN A 344 -3.65 -4.83 11.59
N THR A 345 -3.78 -3.92 10.65
CA THR A 345 -4.15 -4.22 9.26
C THR A 345 -3.25 -3.48 8.30
N ARG A 346 -2.77 -4.20 7.30
CA ARG A 346 -2.10 -3.66 6.12
C ARG A 346 -3.11 -3.58 4.98
N VAL A 347 -3.21 -2.44 4.32
CA VAL A 347 -4.08 -2.28 3.14
C VAL A 347 -3.21 -1.99 1.92
N GLU A 348 -3.32 -2.84 0.90
CA GLU A 348 -2.60 -2.71 -0.36
C GLU A 348 -3.54 -2.15 -1.42
N LEU A 349 -3.23 -0.94 -1.90
CA LEU A 349 -4.02 -0.21 -2.89
C LEU A 349 -3.46 -0.48 -4.29
N SER A 350 -4.19 -1.21 -5.12
CA SER A 350 -3.83 -1.53 -6.49
C SER A 350 -4.65 -0.73 -7.51
N CYS A 351 -4.07 -0.50 -8.69
CA CYS A 351 -4.77 0.19 -9.77
C CYS A 351 -5.97 -0.62 -10.28
N SER A 352 -7.11 0.05 -10.43
CA SER A 352 -8.34 -0.47 -11.05
C SER A 352 -9.23 0.67 -11.53
N THR A 353 -10.37 0.33 -12.13
CA THR A 353 -11.36 1.32 -12.60
C THR A 353 -12.41 1.70 -11.54
N ARG A 354 -12.49 0.97 -10.42
CA ARG A 354 -13.48 1.17 -9.35
C ARG A 354 -12.84 1.06 -7.97
N ASN A 355 -13.47 1.72 -6.99
CA ASN A 355 -13.11 1.61 -5.58
C ASN A 355 -13.82 0.40 -4.97
N ARG A 356 -13.08 -0.63 -4.54
CA ARG A 356 -13.65 -1.79 -3.85
C ARG A 356 -12.57 -2.58 -3.10
N VAL A 357 -12.99 -3.25 -2.03
CA VAL A 357 -12.20 -4.32 -1.42
C VAL A 357 -12.29 -5.56 -2.31
N VAL A 358 -11.16 -6.22 -2.56
CA VAL A 358 -11.06 -7.42 -3.39
C VAL A 358 -10.90 -8.67 -2.53
N SER A 359 -10.03 -8.61 -1.52
CA SER A 359 -9.83 -9.72 -0.59
C SER A 359 -9.41 -9.21 0.79
N VAL A 360 -9.64 -10.05 1.80
CA VAL A 360 -9.25 -9.82 3.19
C VAL A 360 -8.72 -11.13 3.74
N GLU A 361 -7.50 -11.10 4.28
CA GLU A 361 -6.77 -12.29 4.73
C GLU A 361 -6.14 -12.05 6.11
N GLU A 362 -6.19 -13.04 6.99
CA GLU A 362 -5.54 -13.04 8.31
C GLU A 362 -4.38 -14.05 8.29
N HIS A 363 -3.21 -13.58 7.83
CA HIS A 363 -2.01 -14.43 7.70
C HIS A 363 -1.43 -14.85 9.05
N GLU A 364 -1.51 -13.97 10.04
CA GLU A 364 -1.13 -14.24 11.42
C GLU A 364 -2.25 -13.77 12.34
N MET A 365 -2.36 -14.38 13.52
CA MET A 365 -3.36 -14.00 14.51
C MET A 365 -3.36 -12.49 14.75
N CYS A 366 -4.49 -11.84 14.47
CA CYS A 366 -4.69 -10.40 14.65
C CYS A 366 -3.84 -9.49 13.74
N LYS A 367 -3.27 -10.04 12.65
CA LYS A 367 -2.64 -9.29 11.57
C LYS A 367 -3.37 -9.55 10.26
N TYR A 368 -3.99 -8.50 9.73
CA TYR A 368 -4.82 -8.59 8.54
C TYR A 368 -4.13 -7.94 7.34
N ALA A 369 -4.38 -8.48 6.15
CA ALA A 369 -4.04 -7.91 4.86
C ALA A 369 -5.34 -7.68 4.08
N ILE A 370 -5.53 -6.48 3.55
CA ILE A 370 -6.66 -6.14 2.69
C ILE A 370 -6.13 -5.70 1.34
N HIS A 371 -6.58 -6.34 0.28
CA HIS A 371 -6.34 -5.88 -1.08
C HIS A 371 -7.51 -4.99 -1.52
N PHE A 372 -7.20 -3.76 -1.88
CA PHE A 372 -8.19 -2.76 -2.28
C PHE A 372 -7.83 -2.17 -3.63
N GLU A 373 -8.80 -2.19 -4.53
CA GLU A 373 -8.68 -1.67 -5.88
C GLU A 373 -9.18 -0.22 -5.92
N THR A 374 -8.43 0.68 -6.59
CA THR A 374 -8.86 2.07 -6.78
C THR A 374 -8.22 2.74 -8.01
N PRO A 375 -8.95 3.62 -8.72
CA PRO A 375 -8.35 4.49 -9.73
C PRO A 375 -7.27 5.41 -9.17
N ALA A 376 -7.35 5.78 -7.88
CA ALA A 376 -6.36 6.64 -7.24
C ALA A 376 -4.95 6.04 -7.21
N ALA A 377 -4.80 4.72 -7.38
CA ALA A 377 -3.53 4.02 -7.42
C ALA A 377 -2.92 3.89 -8.83
N CYS A 378 -3.70 4.15 -9.90
CA CYS A 378 -3.22 4.03 -11.27
C CYS A 378 -2.17 5.09 -11.60
N ASP A 379 -0.95 4.72 -11.91
CA ASP A 379 0.09 5.64 -12.36
C ASP A 379 0.68 5.22 -13.71
N GLY A 380 1.57 6.05 -14.26
CA GLY A 380 2.18 5.80 -15.57
C GLY A 380 3.33 4.81 -15.53
N VAL A 381 3.76 4.37 -14.33
CA VAL A 381 4.88 3.42 -14.21
C VAL A 381 4.39 2.03 -14.61
N GLU A 382 3.25 1.59 -14.03
CA GLU A 382 2.64 0.30 -14.37
C GLU A 382 2.28 0.21 -15.86
N GLU A 383 1.70 1.28 -16.44
CA GLU A 383 1.38 1.32 -17.88
C GLU A 383 2.62 1.09 -18.75
N LYS A 384 3.74 1.74 -18.41
CA LYS A 384 4.97 1.62 -19.18
C LYS A 384 5.53 0.20 -19.12
N GLU A 385 5.58 -0.40 -17.93
CA GLU A 385 6.07 -1.77 -17.76
C GLU A 385 5.19 -2.79 -18.51
N LEU A 386 3.87 -2.61 -18.49
CA LEU A 386 2.94 -3.42 -19.28
C LEU A 386 3.18 -3.28 -20.79
N LEU A 387 3.40 -2.07 -21.29
CA LEU A 387 3.70 -1.84 -22.71
C LEU A 387 5.02 -2.49 -23.13
N ASP A 388 6.05 -2.37 -22.30
CA ASP A 388 7.36 -2.99 -22.53
C ASP A 388 7.25 -4.52 -22.54
N GLU A 389 6.48 -5.11 -21.62
CA GLU A 389 6.24 -6.56 -21.57
C GLU A 389 5.41 -7.06 -22.76
N ILE A 390 4.34 -6.34 -23.13
CA ILE A 390 3.52 -6.66 -24.32
C ILE A 390 4.40 -6.66 -25.58
N ALA A 391 5.31 -5.70 -25.71
CA ALA A 391 6.23 -5.64 -26.84
C ALA A 391 7.16 -6.85 -26.90
N GLN A 392 7.67 -7.30 -25.74
CA GLN A 392 8.51 -8.51 -25.65
C GLN A 392 7.73 -9.76 -26.03
N VAL A 393 6.53 -9.97 -25.48
CA VAL A 393 5.69 -11.14 -25.80
C VAL A 393 5.34 -11.19 -27.30
N LYS A 394 4.99 -10.05 -27.90
CA LYS A 394 4.74 -9.97 -29.35
C LYS A 394 5.97 -10.33 -30.19
N GLN A 395 7.17 -9.96 -29.74
CA GLN A 395 8.40 -10.30 -30.43
C GLN A 395 8.62 -11.82 -30.43
N PHE A 396 8.33 -12.52 -29.32
CA PHE A 396 8.43 -13.98 -29.26
C PHE A 396 7.44 -14.68 -30.19
N LEU A 397 6.17 -14.27 -30.18
CA LEU A 397 5.14 -14.78 -31.11
C LEU A 397 5.57 -14.62 -32.58
N SER A 398 6.13 -13.46 -32.95
CA SER A 398 6.59 -13.22 -34.32
C SER A 398 7.80 -14.08 -34.73
N LYS A 399 8.66 -14.45 -33.77
CA LYS A 399 9.80 -15.33 -34.02
C LYS A 399 9.39 -16.80 -34.14
N GLY A 400 8.41 -17.24 -33.35
CA GLY A 400 7.84 -18.60 -33.47
C GLY A 400 7.22 -18.82 -34.84
N GLN A 401 6.41 -17.86 -35.31
CA GLN A 401 5.81 -17.91 -36.65
C GLN A 401 6.85 -17.99 -37.78
N GLN A 402 7.95 -17.24 -37.68
CA GLN A 402 9.04 -17.30 -38.66
C GLN A 402 9.80 -18.64 -38.65
N GLN A 403 9.91 -19.30 -37.49
CA GLN A 403 10.53 -20.61 -37.38
C GLN A 403 9.65 -21.72 -37.94
N ASP A 404 8.33 -21.64 -37.74
CA ASP A 404 7.37 -22.57 -38.32
C ASP A 404 7.29 -22.45 -39.85
N GLU A 405 7.24 -21.22 -40.38
CA GLU A 405 7.26 -20.97 -41.83
C GLU A 405 8.56 -21.48 -42.49
N ALA A 406 9.72 -21.26 -41.86
CA ALA A 406 11.00 -21.78 -42.36
C ALA A 406 11.11 -23.31 -42.31
N LYS A 407 10.45 -23.95 -41.33
CA LYS A 407 10.40 -25.42 -41.21
C LYS A 407 9.47 -26.04 -42.26
N ILE A 408 8.37 -25.36 -42.60
CA ILE A 408 7.45 -25.77 -43.69
C ILE A 408 8.13 -25.65 -45.05
N GLU A 409 8.83 -24.54 -45.34
CA GLU A 409 9.58 -24.37 -46.60
C GLU A 409 10.72 -25.41 -46.76
N GLN A 410 11.36 -25.83 -45.66
CA GLN A 410 12.37 -26.90 -45.71
C GLN A 410 11.78 -28.30 -45.99
N ILE A 411 10.55 -28.57 -45.54
CA ILE A 411 9.86 -29.85 -45.81
C ILE A 411 9.38 -29.89 -47.26
N GLU A 412 8.84 -28.80 -47.80
CA GLU A 412 8.43 -28.72 -49.22
C GLU A 412 9.64 -28.79 -50.17
N GLY A 413 10.80 -28.27 -49.78
CA GLY A 413 12.04 -28.37 -50.56
C GLY A 413 12.70 -29.76 -50.61
N HIS A 414 12.24 -30.73 -49.80
CA HIS A 414 12.77 -32.11 -49.79
C HIS A 414 11.92 -33.10 -50.62
N GLU A 415 10.76 -32.71 -51.15
CA GLU A 415 9.92 -33.57 -52.00
C GLU A 415 10.18 -33.42 -53.52
N GLU A 416 11.07 -32.51 -53.95
CA GLU A 416 11.41 -32.29 -55.38
C GLU A 416 12.81 -32.80 -55.82
N LEU A 417 13.38 -33.83 -55.20
CA LEU A 417 14.66 -34.44 -55.65
C LEU A 417 14.59 -35.95 -55.91
#